data_AF-A0A918J7A7-F1
#
_entry.id   AF-A0A918J7A7-F1
#
_cell.length_a   1.000
_cell.length_b   1.000
_cell.length_c   1.000
_cell.angle_alpha   90.00
_cell.angle_beta   90.00
_cell.angle_gamma   90.00
#
_symmetry.space_group_name_H-M   'P 1'
#
loop_
_entity.id
_entity.type
_entity.pdbx_description
1 polymer ?
#
loop_
_entity_poly.entity_id
_entity_poly.type
_entity_poly.pdbx_seq_one_letter_code
_entity_poly.pdbx_strand_id
1 'polypeptide(L)'
;MPVRDFTGPLPALRLPALRFERHAQVALLWTARDRREDRLRAGQALQRVLLTATLHGVRTSLPHQAMEWPGLRAAAGLARHRCHPHVLIRFGYGPDGRRTPRARVRVTGRDEPARHR
;
A
#
# COMPACT_ATOMS: atom_id res chain seq x y z
N MET A 1 -5.78 14.90 18.65
CA MET A 1 -5.45 13.62 17.98
C MET A 1 -3.95 13.58 17.71
N PRO A 2 -3.18 12.66 18.32
CA PRO A 2 -1.75 12.59 18.06
C PRO A 2 -1.53 12.03 16.65
N VAL A 3 -0.93 12.81 15.77
CA VAL A 3 -0.55 12.39 14.42
C VAL A 3 0.85 11.82 14.51
N ARG A 4 1.00 10.53 14.16
CA ARG A 4 2.31 9.89 14.08
C ARG A 4 3.02 10.42 12.83
N ASP A 5 4.21 10.98 13.02
CA ASP A 5 5.05 11.45 11.94
C ASP A 5 5.74 10.26 11.27
N PHE A 6 5.52 10.07 9.97
CA PHE A 6 6.13 9.01 9.16
C PHE A 6 7.30 9.54 8.32
N THR A 7 7.62 10.83 8.44
CA THR A 7 8.84 11.37 7.89
C THR A 7 9.95 11.12 8.92
N GLY A 8 10.98 10.35 8.54
CA GLY A 8 12.19 10.23 9.36
C GLY A 8 12.80 11.61 9.63
N PRO A 9 13.83 11.73 10.48
CA PRO A 9 14.30 13.00 11.03
C PRO A 9 14.79 13.95 9.93
N LEU A 10 13.85 14.68 9.34
CA LEU A 10 14.09 15.87 8.54
C LEU A 10 14.03 17.04 9.54
N PRO A 11 14.98 17.98 9.51
CA PRO A 11 14.94 19.17 10.36
C PRO A 11 13.55 19.80 10.21
N ALA A 12 12.86 19.95 11.34
CA ALA A 12 11.44 20.26 11.49
C ALA A 12 10.88 21.20 10.40
N LEU A 13 10.53 20.63 9.25
CA LEU A 13 9.63 21.29 8.33
C LEU A 13 8.27 21.12 8.99
N ARG A 14 7.81 22.15 9.71
CA ARG A 14 6.40 22.28 10.06
C ARG A 14 5.63 22.30 8.74
N LEU A 15 5.30 21.12 8.23
CA LEU A 15 4.39 21.00 7.11
C LEU A 15 3.10 21.67 7.58
N PRO A 16 2.64 22.75 6.93
CA PRO A 16 1.37 23.35 7.30
C PRO A 16 0.33 22.24 7.27
N ALA A 17 -0.52 22.19 8.30
CA ALA A 17 -1.64 21.27 8.34
C ALA A 17 -2.54 21.59 7.13
N LEU A 18 -2.26 20.95 6.01
CA LEU A 18 -3.08 21.02 4.82
C LEU A 18 -4.43 20.45 5.21
N ARG A 19 -5.50 21.12 4.76
CA ARG A 19 -6.86 20.66 5.04
C ARG A 19 -6.96 19.22 4.59
N PHE A 20 -7.14 18.31 5.55
CA PHE A 20 -7.51 16.94 5.26
C PHE A 20 -8.73 16.99 4.35
N GLU A 21 -8.69 16.29 3.22
CA GLU A 21 -9.84 16.14 2.35
C GLU A 21 -11.03 15.70 3.20
N ARG A 22 -12.15 16.45 3.12
CA ARG A 22 -13.35 16.17 3.95
C ARG A 22 -13.86 14.74 3.76
N HIS A 23 -13.54 14.11 2.63
CA HIS A 23 -13.86 12.73 2.32
C HIS A 23 -12.60 12.04 1.80
N ALA A 24 -11.91 11.30 2.67
CA ALA A 24 -10.84 10.42 2.24
C ALA A 24 -11.46 9.23 1.49
N GLN A 25 -11.10 9.06 0.21
CA GLN A 25 -11.49 7.87 -0.54
C GLN A 25 -10.60 6.71 -0.13
N VAL A 26 -11.21 5.62 0.34
CA VAL A 26 -10.49 4.43 0.81
C VAL A 26 -11.02 3.21 0.08
N ALA A 27 -10.12 2.35 -0.40
CA ALA A 27 -10.46 1.05 -0.96
C ALA A 27 -9.74 -0.07 -0.19
N LEU A 28 -10.38 -1.22 -0.14
CA LEU A 28 -9.82 -2.45 0.42
C LEU A 28 -9.62 -3.46 -0.70
N LEU A 29 -8.37 -3.90 -0.87
CA LEU A 29 -8.04 -5.02 -1.74
C LEU A 29 -8.13 -6.32 -0.94
N TRP A 30 -8.94 -7.26 -1.42
CA TRP A 30 -9.17 -8.56 -0.80
C TRP A 30 -9.25 -9.66 -1.86
N THR A 31 -9.06 -10.92 -1.43
CA THR A 31 -9.28 -12.10 -2.27
C THR A 31 -10.21 -13.09 -1.57
N ALA A 32 -10.86 -13.97 -2.33
CA ALA A 32 -11.76 -14.98 -1.77
C ALA A 32 -11.06 -16.02 -0.87
N ARG A 33 -9.74 -16.19 -1.03
CA ARG A 33 -8.90 -17.14 -0.29
C ARG A 33 -7.53 -16.52 -0.02
N ASP A 34 -6.78 -17.04 0.96
CA ASP A 34 -5.39 -16.63 1.24
C ASP A 34 -4.37 -17.71 0.85
N ARG A 35 -4.38 -18.14 -0.42
CA ARG A 35 -3.34 -19.02 -0.96
C ARG A 35 -2.16 -18.22 -1.50
N ARG A 36 -1.03 -18.88 -1.76
CA ARG A 36 0.17 -18.23 -2.32
C ARG A 36 -0.13 -17.54 -3.65
N GLU A 37 -0.95 -18.17 -4.50
CA GLU A 37 -1.36 -17.60 -5.78
C GLU A 37 -2.23 -16.36 -5.60
N ASP A 38 -3.10 -16.35 -4.58
CA ASP A 38 -3.97 -15.22 -4.29
C ASP A 38 -3.18 -14.01 -3.79
N ARG A 39 -2.11 -14.23 -3.02
CA ARG A 39 -1.17 -13.17 -2.62
C ARG A 39 -0.44 -12.57 -3.81
N LEU A 40 0.01 -13.39 -4.76
CA LEU A 40 0.64 -12.90 -5.99
C LEU A 40 -0.34 -12.09 -6.84
N ARG A 41 -1.57 -12.58 -6.99
CA ARG A 41 -2.65 -11.87 -7.69
C ARG A 41 -2.99 -10.56 -7.01
N ALA A 42 -3.06 -10.53 -5.68
CA ALA A 42 -3.25 -9.31 -4.92
C ALA A 42 -2.11 -8.30 -5.16
N GLY A 43 -0.85 -8.76 -5.18
CA GLY A 43 0.30 -7.91 -5.52
C GLY A 43 0.21 -7.31 -6.93
N GLN A 44 -0.16 -8.12 -7.93
CA GLN A 44 -0.34 -7.66 -9.31
C GLN A 44 -1.51 -6.68 -9.45
N ALA A 45 -2.63 -6.97 -8.79
CA ALA A 45 -3.78 -6.07 -8.75
C ALA A 45 -3.42 -4.74 -8.10
N LEU A 46 -2.69 -4.77 -6.97
CA LEU A 46 -2.19 -3.58 -6.31
C LEU A 46 -1.30 -2.76 -7.24
N GLN A 47 -0.34 -3.38 -7.93
CA GLN A 47 0.50 -2.68 -8.92
C GLN A 47 -0.37 -1.96 -9.95
N ARG A 48 -1.37 -2.64 -10.51
CA ARG A 48 -2.24 -2.04 -11.53
C ARG A 48 -3.04 -0.87 -10.96
N VAL A 49 -3.56 -0.97 -9.74
CA VAL A 49 -4.26 0.12 -9.06
C VAL A 49 -3.33 1.33 -8.86
N LEU A 50 -2.12 1.11 -8.35
CA LEU A 50 -1.16 2.19 -8.08
C LEU A 50 -0.70 2.88 -9.38
N LEU A 51 -0.44 2.13 -10.44
CA LEU A 51 -0.08 2.68 -11.75
C LEU A 51 -1.24 3.46 -12.36
N THR A 52 -2.47 2.94 -12.27
CA THR A 52 -3.67 3.63 -12.75
C THR A 52 -3.90 4.93 -11.98
N ALA A 53 -3.81 4.89 -10.65
CA ALA A 53 -3.91 6.09 -9.82
C ALA A 53 -2.86 7.14 -10.21
N THR A 54 -1.62 6.71 -10.46
CA THR A 54 -0.53 7.59 -10.92
C THR A 54 -0.86 8.23 -12.27
N LEU A 55 -1.42 7.48 -13.22
CA LEU A 55 -1.85 8.01 -14.52
C LEU A 55 -2.93 9.10 -14.37
N HIS A 56 -3.81 8.97 -13.39
CA HIS A 56 -4.85 9.97 -13.09
C HIS A 56 -4.39 11.08 -12.14
N GLY A 57 -3.10 11.14 -11.79
CA GLY A 57 -2.57 12.14 -10.85
C GLY A 57 -3.06 11.96 -9.40
N VAL A 58 -3.66 10.80 -9.09
CA VAL A 58 -4.15 10.46 -7.77
C VAL A 58 -3.00 9.95 -6.90
N ARG A 59 -2.88 10.50 -5.70
CA ARG A 59 -1.91 10.06 -4.69
C ARG A 59 -2.49 8.93 -3.86
N THR A 60 -1.64 7.96 -3.54
CA THR A 60 -2.01 6.78 -2.77
C THR A 60 -1.15 6.62 -1.53
N SER A 61 -1.76 6.31 -0.39
CA SER A 61 -1.06 5.91 0.84
C SER A 61 -1.59 4.57 1.34
N LEU A 62 -0.71 3.70 1.83
CA LEU A 62 -1.03 2.35 2.29
C LEU A 62 -0.92 2.27 3.83
N PRO A 63 -1.96 2.62 4.60
CA PRO A 63 -1.92 2.61 6.06
C PRO A 63 -1.92 1.17 6.60
N HIS A 64 -0.73 0.60 6.80
CA HIS A 64 -0.58 -0.77 7.32
C HIS A 64 -1.23 -0.96 8.70
N GLN A 65 -1.14 0.06 9.56
CA GLN A 65 -1.68 0.06 10.94
C GLN A 65 -3.22 -0.03 10.99
N ALA A 66 -3.92 0.43 9.94
CA ALA A 66 -5.37 0.35 9.89
C ALA A 66 -5.87 -1.10 9.79
N MET A 67 -5.07 -1.99 9.20
CA MET A 67 -5.41 -3.41 9.09
C MET A 67 -5.30 -4.17 10.43
N GLU A 68 -4.58 -3.61 11.40
CA GLU A 68 -4.43 -4.20 12.74
C GLU A 68 -5.64 -3.91 13.63
N TRP A 69 -6.51 -2.95 13.25
CA TRP A 69 -7.69 -2.58 14.03
C TRP A 69 -8.82 -3.61 13.89
N PRO A 70 -9.22 -4.28 15.00
CA PRO A 70 -10.29 -5.28 14.97
C PRO A 70 -11.63 -4.70 14.48
N GLY A 71 -11.92 -3.44 14.80
CA GLY A 71 -13.14 -2.74 14.39
C GLY A 71 -13.25 -2.48 12.88
N LEU A 72 -12.14 -2.40 12.15
CA LEU A 72 -12.16 -2.20 10.70
C LEU A 72 -12.80 -3.38 9.97
N ARG A 73 -12.56 -4.62 10.45
CA ARG A 73 -13.16 -5.83 9.87
C ARG A 73 -14.67 -5.88 10.06
N ALA A 74 -15.16 -5.40 11.19
CA ALA A 74 -16.58 -5.30 11.47
C ALA A 74 -17.24 -4.18 10.63
N ALA A 75 -16.63 -2.99 10.59
CA ALA A 75 -17.14 -1.84 9.85
C ALA A 75 -17.15 -2.05 8.33
N ALA A 76 -16.17 -2.78 7.78
CA ALA A 76 -16.12 -3.11 6.35
C ALA A 76 -17.00 -4.33 5.98
N GLY A 77 -17.80 -4.86 6.90
CA GLY A 77 -18.68 -6.01 6.66
C GLY A 77 -17.96 -7.33 6.37
N LEU A 78 -16.62 -7.35 6.48
CA LEU A 78 -15.77 -8.49 6.12
C LEU A 78 -16.01 -9.70 7.01
N ALA A 79 -16.47 -9.51 8.24
CA ALA A 79 -16.80 -10.61 9.14
C ALA A 79 -17.94 -11.51 8.60
N ARG A 80 -18.80 -10.99 7.70
CA ARG A 80 -19.93 -11.75 7.11
C ARG A 80 -19.58 -12.37 5.75
N HIS A 81 -18.47 -11.96 5.13
CA HIS A 81 -18.03 -12.44 3.83
C HIS A 81 -16.75 -13.25 3.95
N ARG A 82 -16.64 -14.39 3.28
CA ARG A 82 -15.38 -15.15 3.18
C ARG A 82 -14.38 -14.39 2.30
N CYS A 83 -13.81 -13.34 2.85
CA CYS A 83 -12.88 -12.44 2.19
C CYS A 83 -11.60 -12.32 3.02
N HIS A 84 -10.46 -12.38 2.34
CA HIS A 84 -9.15 -12.25 2.93
C HIS A 84 -8.57 -10.88 2.53
N PRO A 85 -8.63 -9.88 3.43
CA PRO A 85 -8.11 -8.54 3.15
C PRO A 85 -6.58 -8.57 3.06
N HIS A 86 -6.04 -7.96 1.99
CA HIS A 86 -4.60 -7.85 1.75
C HIS A 86 -4.06 -6.47 2.05
N VAL A 87 -4.74 -5.42 1.57
CA VAL A 87 -4.21 -4.05 1.62
C VAL A 87 -5.35 -3.03 1.69
N LEU A 88 -5.21 -2.05 2.58
CA LEU A 88 -6.03 -0.84 2.59
C LEU A 88 -5.30 0.27 1.82
N ILE A 89 -6.01 0.95 0.92
CA ILE A 89 -5.47 2.01 0.07
C ILE A 89 -6.29 3.27 0.31
N ARG A 90 -5.62 4.36 0.69
CA ARG A 90 -6.24 5.69 0.73
C ARG A 90 -5.82 6.46 -0.53
N PHE A 91 -6.78 7.06 -1.20
CA PHE A 91 -6.61 7.95 -2.34
C PHE A 91 -6.83 9.40 -1.94
N GLY A 92 -6.18 10.31 -2.65
CA GLY A 92 -6.38 11.75 -2.53
C GLY A 92 -5.56 12.52 -3.56
N TYR A 93 -5.63 13.84 -3.52
CA TYR A 93 -4.85 14.73 -4.37
C TYR A 93 -3.91 15.58 -3.53
N GLY A 94 -2.72 15.87 -4.07
CA GLY A 94 -1.72 16.64 -3.35
C GLY A 94 -0.45 16.86 -4.14
N PRO A 95 0.43 17.76 -3.67
CA PRO A 95 1.67 18.09 -4.35
C PRO A 95 2.59 16.88 -4.49
N ASP A 96 3.46 16.94 -5.49
CA ASP A 96 4.46 15.91 -5.76
C ASP A 96 5.41 15.77 -4.58
N GLY A 97 5.31 14.64 -3.88
CA GLY A 97 6.23 14.27 -2.82
C GLY A 97 7.60 13.84 -3.36
N ARG A 98 8.63 13.90 -2.52
CA ARG A 98 9.95 13.36 -2.86
C ARG A 98 9.85 11.86 -3.16
N ARG A 99 10.54 11.39 -4.20
CA ARG A 99 10.65 9.96 -4.48
C ARG A 99 11.35 9.26 -3.31
N THR A 100 10.74 8.19 -2.81
CA THR A 100 11.36 7.35 -1.78
C THR A 100 12.61 6.68 -2.36
N PRO A 101 13.76 6.70 -1.66
CA PRO A 101 14.95 5.98 -2.08
C PRO A 101 14.65 4.50 -2.37
N ARG A 102 15.26 3.96 -3.42
CA ARG A 102 15.19 2.54 -3.77
C ARG A 102 16.57 1.92 -3.67
N ALA A 103 16.65 0.72 -3.11
CA ALA A 103 17.87 -0.06 -3.12
C ALA A 103 18.31 -0.30 -4.58
N ARG A 104 19.62 -0.33 -4.81
CA ARG A 104 20.16 -0.68 -6.13
C ARG A 104 19.76 -2.11 -6.49
N VAL A 105 19.39 -2.33 -7.74
CA VAL A 105 19.08 -3.67 -8.26
C VAL A 105 20.36 -4.50 -8.19
N ARG A 106 20.30 -5.63 -7.47
CA ARG A 106 21.28 -6.70 -7.55
C ARG A 106 20.62 -7.82 -8.34
N VAL A 107 21.16 -8.12 -9.52
CA VAL A 107 20.72 -9.29 -10.27
C VAL A 107 21.33 -10.50 -9.58
N THR A 108 20.52 -11.24 -8.82
CA THR A 108 20.93 -12.56 -8.35
C THR A 108 20.82 -13.50 -9.54
N GLY A 109 21.97 -13.80 -10.16
CA GLY A 109 22.05 -14.76 -11.26
C GLY A 109 21.50 -16.10 -10.80
N ARG A 110 20.52 -16.63 -11.55
CA ARG A 110 20.20 -18.04 -11.56
C ARG A 110 20.79 -18.58 -12.86
N ASP A 111 22.04 -19.02 -12.79
CA ASP A 111 22.67 -19.91 -13.77
C ASP A 111 23.90 -20.54 -13.11
N GLU A 112 23.65 -21.64 -12.41
CA GLU A 112 24.69 -22.63 -12.17
C GLU A 112 24.43 -23.74 -13.19
N PRO A 113 25.21 -23.83 -14.29
CA PRO A 113 25.10 -24.96 -15.20
C PRO A 113 25.54 -26.21 -14.45
N ALA A 114 24.65 -27.21 -14.41
CA ALA A 114 24.93 -28.51 -13.83
C ALA A 114 26.22 -29.07 -14.44
N ARG A 115 27.24 -29.25 -13.61
CA ARG A 115 28.43 -30.04 -13.95
C ARG A 115 27.98 -31.49 -14.15
N HIS A 116 27.76 -31.90 -15.39
CA HIS A 116 27.71 -33.31 -15.75
C HIS A 116 29.13 -33.88 -15.66
N ARG A 117 29.27 -34.88 -14.79
CA ARG A 117 30.41 -35.80 -14.72
C ARG A 117 30.43 -36.73 -15.93
#